data_AF-A0A838LUA1-F1
#
_entry.id   AF-A0A838LUA1-F1
#
_cell.length_a   1.000
_cell.length_b   1.000
_cell.length_c   1.000
_cell.angle_alpha   90.00
_cell.angle_beta   90.00
_cell.angle_gamma   90.00
#
_symmetry.space_group_name_H-M   'P 1'
#
loop_
_entity.id
_entity.type
_entity.pdbx_description
1 polymer ?
#
loop_
_entity_poly.entity_id
_entity_poly.type
_entity_poly.pdbx_seq_one_letter_code
_entity_poly.pdbx_strand_id
1 'polypeptide(L)'
;MRSAVAIFAGALLGAVLSVTNLAQATVARQTAPSPTADHSKFKELQKEFKSGPEVTKACLSCHTEAAKQVHLTKHWTWEFINTEKNQKLGKKNVLNNFCISTGKNTPYCTTCHVGYGWKDDSFDFSSEANVDCLVCHDTTLTYTKQPGLAGHVVGQDMEFPKGSGKIIKALNLSNIAQNVGKSSRDTCGVCHFFGGGGDGVKHGDMDSSLYAPEKNVDVHMDVDGLNFVCATCHQTSSHDIPGSRYTPTAKDKGGAHMRGKSEGQNPATCVACHDSKPHKDSKNKHAVRLNNHTEKLACQTCHIPAFARGGVATKMNWDWSTAGQMGPDGKPMVKKDDHGHAIYDTRKGDFILGENVKPEYYWFNGGVTYTLLGDKIEKGDKPVGINKIEGSPTDGKSLIWPFKVMRGKQPYDPENHTLITPHTAGPKSDGGYWTNFDWERAAAQGMKDRGAPFSGKVDFINTEMYWPVAHMVATKDKSVGCNECHAKDGRLNGVKGIYIPGRDANPLIDKAAWLLALLTLVGVLVHAAIRIFASKKH
;
A
#
# COMPACT_ATOMS: atom_id res chain seq x y z
N MET A 1 22.78 29.84 -76.56
CA MET A 1 23.33 31.20 -76.72
C MET A 1 23.57 31.78 -75.35
N ARG A 2 24.83 32.16 -75.09
CA ARG A 2 25.31 33.31 -74.30
C ARG A 2 24.76 33.49 -72.87
N SER A 3 25.55 33.76 -71.84
CA SER A 3 26.99 33.92 -71.66
C SER A 3 27.22 34.18 -70.17
N ALA A 4 28.38 33.73 -69.69
CA ALA A 4 29.29 34.39 -68.73
C ALA A 4 28.72 34.87 -67.39
N VAL A 5 29.10 34.26 -66.26
CA VAL A 5 30.43 34.36 -65.61
C VAL A 5 30.76 35.79 -65.18
N ALA A 6 30.67 36.02 -63.86
CA ALA A 6 31.52 36.98 -63.17
C ALA A 6 32.19 36.23 -62.00
N ILE A 7 33.50 36.37 -61.95
CA ILE A 7 34.48 35.59 -61.19
C ILE A 7 35.33 36.61 -60.40
N PHE A 8 35.84 36.15 -59.24
CA PHE A 8 36.97 36.69 -58.43
C PHE A 8 36.71 37.97 -57.61
N ALA A 9 37.25 38.16 -56.39
CA ALA A 9 38.21 37.41 -55.58
C ALA A 9 38.17 37.92 -54.12
N GLY A 10 38.69 37.13 -53.17
CA GLY A 10 39.05 37.58 -51.82
C GLY A 10 38.83 36.48 -50.77
N ALA A 11 39.59 35.38 -50.82
CA ALA A 11 40.85 35.18 -50.08
C ALA A 11 40.65 34.78 -48.60
N LEU A 12 40.93 33.49 -48.35
CA LEU A 12 41.53 32.88 -47.15
C LEU A 12 40.96 33.22 -45.76
N LEU A 13 40.44 32.19 -45.06
CA LEU A 13 41.16 31.53 -43.97
C LEU A 13 40.37 30.29 -43.50
N GLY A 14 41.07 29.17 -43.34
CA GLY A 14 40.50 27.96 -42.77
C GLY A 14 40.25 28.07 -41.28
N ALA A 15 39.22 27.39 -40.79
CA ALA A 15 39.11 26.97 -39.40
C ALA A 15 38.13 25.79 -39.28
N VAL A 16 38.72 24.59 -39.17
CA VAL A 16 38.34 23.49 -38.26
C VAL A 16 36.84 23.21 -38.10
N LEU A 17 36.35 22.22 -38.85
CA LEU A 17 35.15 21.46 -38.51
C LEU A 17 35.45 20.60 -37.26
N SER A 18 35.07 21.10 -36.09
CA SER A 18 35.02 20.30 -34.87
C SER A 18 33.86 19.30 -34.97
N VAL A 19 34.20 18.06 -35.33
CA VAL A 19 33.32 16.90 -35.18
C VAL A 19 33.13 16.66 -33.68
N THR A 20 32.06 17.19 -33.10
CA THR A 20 31.66 16.82 -31.74
C THR A 20 31.04 15.42 -31.79
N ASN A 21 31.86 14.44 -31.41
CA ASN A 21 31.42 13.10 -31.04
C ASN A 21 30.36 13.21 -29.93
N LEU A 22 29.08 13.16 -30.30
CA LEU A 22 27.99 12.80 -29.41
C LEU A 22 28.15 11.32 -29.08
N ALA A 23 28.99 11.04 -28.09
CA ALA A 23 29.00 9.75 -27.42
C ALA A 23 27.61 9.56 -26.78
N GLN A 24 26.75 8.82 -27.47
CA GLN A 24 25.61 8.17 -26.85
C GLN A 24 26.19 7.32 -25.72
N ALA A 25 25.95 7.73 -24.48
CA ALA A 25 26.18 6.89 -23.33
C ALA A 25 25.23 5.69 -23.47
N THR A 26 25.71 4.63 -24.12
CA THR A 26 25.14 3.29 -24.00
C THR A 26 25.24 2.94 -22.52
N VAL A 27 24.12 3.08 -21.80
CA VAL A 27 23.99 2.52 -20.45
C VAL A 27 24.16 1.03 -20.64
N ALA A 28 25.35 0.52 -20.32
CA ALA A 28 25.60 -0.90 -20.30
C ALA A 28 24.53 -1.54 -19.40
N ARG A 29 23.74 -2.46 -19.95
CA ARG A 29 22.92 -3.37 -19.12
C ARG A 29 23.90 -4.00 -18.13
N GLN A 30 23.81 -3.61 -16.87
CA GLN A 30 24.52 -4.31 -15.81
C GLN A 30 23.98 -5.74 -15.83
N THR A 31 24.75 -6.68 -16.39
CA THR A 31 24.54 -8.10 -16.16
C THR A 31 24.57 -8.28 -14.65
N ALA A 32 23.44 -8.72 -14.08
CA ALA A 32 23.36 -9.00 -12.65
C ALA A 32 24.57 -9.88 -12.26
N PRO A 33 25.34 -9.55 -11.22
CA PRO A 33 26.42 -10.40 -10.78
C PRO A 33 25.87 -11.79 -10.48
N SER A 34 26.56 -12.83 -10.94
CA SER A 34 26.19 -14.22 -10.63
C SER A 34 26.01 -14.40 -9.12
N PRO A 35 25.01 -15.16 -8.67
CA PRO A 35 24.81 -15.41 -7.24
C PRO A 35 26.07 -16.06 -6.65
N THR A 36 26.31 -15.81 -5.36
CA THR A 36 27.48 -16.35 -4.65
C THR A 36 27.42 -17.87 -4.48
N ALA A 37 26.25 -18.48 -4.68
CA ALA A 37 26.00 -19.90 -4.62
C ALA A 37 25.00 -20.33 -5.70
N ASP A 38 25.20 -21.53 -6.25
CA ASP A 38 24.28 -22.19 -7.17
C ASP A 38 23.61 -23.35 -6.42
N HIS A 39 22.35 -23.13 -6.00
CA HIS A 39 21.63 -24.08 -5.16
C HIS A 39 21.37 -25.42 -5.85
N SER A 40 21.35 -25.47 -7.18
CA SER A 40 21.25 -26.70 -7.95
C SER A 40 22.45 -27.64 -7.77
N LYS A 41 23.58 -27.16 -7.23
CA LYS A 41 24.78 -27.98 -7.01
C LYS A 41 24.89 -28.58 -5.61
N PHE A 42 24.02 -28.20 -4.67
CA PHE A 42 24.06 -28.72 -3.30
C PHE A 42 23.40 -30.09 -3.20
N LYS A 43 24.15 -31.09 -2.70
CA LYS A 43 23.68 -32.47 -2.55
C LYS A 43 22.48 -32.56 -1.60
N GLU A 44 22.43 -31.68 -0.61
CA GLU A 44 21.35 -31.54 0.37
C GLU A 44 20.00 -31.22 -0.28
N LEU A 45 20.03 -30.59 -1.47
CA LEU A 45 18.86 -30.23 -2.28
C LEU A 45 18.60 -31.22 -3.43
N GLN A 46 19.47 -32.21 -3.64
CA GLN A 46 19.32 -33.27 -4.64
C GLN A 46 18.53 -34.47 -4.10
N LYS A 47 17.36 -34.19 -3.54
CA LYS A 47 16.45 -35.20 -3.00
C LYS A 47 15.01 -34.76 -3.16
N GLU A 48 14.08 -35.71 -3.08
CA GLU A 48 12.65 -35.42 -3.05
C GLU A 48 12.26 -34.83 -1.69
N PHE A 49 11.48 -33.75 -1.71
CA PHE A 49 10.91 -33.13 -0.51
C PHE A 49 9.40 -33.29 -0.50
N LYS A 50 8.86 -33.78 0.62
CA LYS A 50 7.42 -34.04 0.81
C LYS A 50 6.71 -32.91 1.55
N SER A 51 7.46 -31.98 2.12
CA SER A 51 6.89 -30.84 2.85
C SER A 51 7.84 -29.64 2.87
N GLY A 52 7.27 -28.45 3.06
CA GLY A 52 8.03 -27.22 3.28
C GLY A 52 9.06 -27.32 4.42
N PRO A 53 8.68 -27.82 5.63
CA PRO A 53 9.64 -27.99 6.73
C PRO A 53 10.84 -28.90 6.42
N GLU A 54 10.70 -29.90 5.54
CA GLU A 54 11.86 -30.70 5.09
C GLU A 54 12.83 -29.88 4.25
N VAL A 55 12.32 -28.98 3.39
CA VAL A 55 13.15 -28.03 2.64
C VAL A 55 13.84 -27.07 3.59
N THR A 56 13.11 -26.47 4.53
CA THR A 56 13.68 -25.54 5.52
C THR A 56 14.81 -26.18 6.32
N LYS A 57 14.64 -27.43 6.77
CA LYS A 57 15.72 -28.18 7.45
C LYS A 57 16.97 -28.33 6.58
N ALA A 58 16.81 -28.54 5.27
CA ALA A 58 17.95 -28.57 4.35
C ALA A 58 18.58 -27.18 4.17
N CYS A 59 17.79 -26.11 4.09
CA CYS A 59 18.33 -24.74 4.02
C CYS A 59 19.15 -24.39 5.28
N LEU A 60 18.68 -24.81 6.46
CA LEU A 60 19.31 -24.50 7.75
C LEU A 60 20.67 -25.18 7.98
N SER A 61 21.06 -26.17 7.16
CA SER A 61 22.42 -26.73 7.23
C SER A 61 23.49 -25.75 6.77
N CYS A 62 23.10 -24.70 6.02
CA CYS A 62 24.00 -23.66 5.52
C CYS A 62 23.60 -22.25 5.99
N HIS A 63 22.30 -21.98 6.16
CA HIS A 63 21.76 -20.68 6.57
C HIS A 63 21.37 -20.66 8.06
N THR A 64 22.31 -20.98 8.93
CA THR A 64 22.07 -21.29 10.36
C THR A 64 21.41 -20.17 11.18
N GLU A 65 21.56 -18.90 10.75
CA GLU A 65 20.99 -17.76 11.46
C GLU A 65 19.71 -17.21 10.81
N ALA A 66 19.35 -17.66 9.60
CA ALA A 66 18.27 -17.06 8.83
C ALA A 66 16.90 -17.21 9.52
N ALA A 67 16.60 -18.39 10.05
CA ALA A 67 15.34 -18.62 10.77
C ALA A 67 15.25 -17.75 12.04
N LYS A 68 16.32 -17.66 12.82
CA LYS A 68 16.37 -16.82 14.03
C LYS A 68 16.17 -15.34 13.70
N GLN A 69 16.77 -14.87 12.61
CA GLN A 69 16.54 -13.51 12.11
C GLN A 69 15.07 -13.28 11.76
N VAL A 70 14.47 -14.19 10.98
CA VAL A 70 13.04 -14.13 10.62
C VAL A 70 12.14 -14.14 11.86
N HIS A 71 12.48 -14.94 12.88
CA HIS A 71 11.70 -15.04 14.13
C HIS A 71 11.53 -13.70 14.86
N LEU A 72 12.48 -12.78 14.71
CA LEU A 72 12.45 -11.46 15.33
C LEU A 72 11.55 -10.46 14.57
N THR A 73 11.03 -10.83 13.41
CA THR A 73 10.32 -9.91 12.52
C THR A 73 8.80 -9.93 12.71
N LYS A 74 8.14 -8.86 12.25
CA LYS A 74 6.68 -8.80 12.11
C LYS A 74 6.11 -9.85 11.15
N HIS A 75 6.92 -10.31 10.17
CA HIS A 75 6.46 -11.32 9.21
C HIS A 75 6.23 -12.67 9.89
N TRP A 76 7.09 -13.03 10.84
CA TRP A 76 6.95 -14.25 11.65
C TRP A 76 5.95 -14.09 12.77
N THR A 77 6.12 -13.09 13.64
CA THR A 77 5.31 -12.98 14.86
C THR A 77 3.88 -12.53 14.57
N TRP A 78 3.68 -11.77 13.48
CA TRP A 78 2.48 -10.97 13.25
C TRP A 78 2.13 -10.08 14.44
N GLU A 79 3.12 -9.68 15.22
CA GLU A 79 2.98 -8.80 16.38
C GLU A 79 3.78 -7.52 16.18
N PHE A 80 3.31 -6.44 16.80
CA PHE A 80 4.02 -5.17 16.84
C PHE A 80 3.68 -4.47 18.15
N ILE A 81 4.70 -4.13 18.95
CA ILE A 81 4.49 -3.40 20.20
C ILE A 81 4.63 -1.90 19.92
N ASN A 82 3.51 -1.18 19.98
CA ASN A 82 3.52 0.28 19.93
C ASN A 82 3.65 0.81 21.36
N THR A 83 4.88 1.09 21.79
CA THR A 83 5.17 1.59 23.14
C THR A 83 4.62 3.00 23.38
N GLU A 84 4.62 3.86 22.36
CA GLU A 84 4.10 5.24 22.47
C GLU A 84 2.60 5.28 22.81
N LYS A 85 1.84 4.28 22.35
CA LYS A 85 0.39 4.18 22.56
C LYS A 85 0.00 3.06 23.53
N ASN A 86 0.99 2.35 24.08
CA ASN A 86 0.78 1.15 24.88
C ASN A 86 -0.17 0.12 24.22
N GLN A 87 0.00 -0.12 22.91
CA GLN A 87 -0.83 -1.05 22.14
C GLN A 87 -0.03 -2.25 21.65
N LYS A 88 -0.58 -3.45 21.90
CA LYS A 88 -0.13 -4.68 21.24
C LYS A 88 -0.87 -4.84 19.91
N LEU A 89 -0.20 -4.50 18.82
CA LEU A 89 -0.71 -4.51 17.45
C LEU A 89 -0.17 -5.73 16.69
N GLY A 90 -0.20 -5.66 15.36
CA GLY A 90 0.14 -6.77 14.47
C GLY A 90 -1.08 -7.55 14.00
N LYS A 91 -0.96 -8.29 12.88
CA LYS A 91 -2.08 -9.01 12.24
C LYS A 91 -2.74 -10.03 13.18
N LYS A 92 -2.00 -10.55 14.17
CA LYS A 92 -2.50 -11.45 15.21
C LYS A 92 -3.48 -10.79 16.18
N ASN A 93 -3.36 -9.47 16.37
CA ASN A 93 -4.03 -8.74 17.44
C ASN A 93 -5.06 -7.71 16.94
N VAL A 94 -4.86 -7.13 15.76
CA VAL A 94 -5.75 -6.08 15.25
C VAL A 94 -6.95 -6.62 14.49
N LEU A 95 -8.07 -5.93 14.61
CA LEU A 95 -9.23 -6.11 13.74
C LEU A 95 -9.05 -5.29 12.45
N ASN A 96 -9.77 -5.67 11.40
CA ASN A 96 -9.95 -4.88 10.19
C ASN A 96 -11.42 -4.89 9.76
N ASN A 97 -11.79 -4.09 8.76
CA ASN A 97 -13.12 -4.11 8.14
C ASN A 97 -13.13 -4.84 6.78
N PHE A 98 -12.28 -5.86 6.65
CA PHE A 98 -12.27 -6.83 5.55
C PHE A 98 -12.75 -8.20 6.08
N CYS A 99 -11.82 -9.16 6.26
CA CYS A 99 -12.08 -10.47 6.87
C CYS A 99 -12.14 -10.43 8.42
N ILE A 100 -12.16 -9.24 9.02
CA ILE A 100 -12.32 -8.97 10.45
C ILE A 100 -11.10 -9.35 11.29
N SER A 101 -10.78 -10.63 11.46
CA SER A 101 -9.77 -11.08 12.43
C SER A 101 -9.18 -12.45 12.10
N THR A 102 -7.95 -12.69 12.57
CA THR A 102 -7.28 -13.99 12.40
C THR A 102 -7.89 -15.07 13.28
N GLY A 103 -7.91 -14.92 14.62
CA GLY A 103 -8.53 -15.81 15.61
C GLY A 103 -8.79 -17.26 15.14
N LYS A 104 -10.04 -17.70 15.21
CA LYS A 104 -10.46 -19.04 14.75
C LYS A 104 -10.24 -19.29 13.25
N ASN A 105 -10.04 -18.24 12.46
CA ASN A 105 -9.78 -18.28 11.01
C ASN A 105 -8.28 -18.47 10.66
N THR A 106 -7.42 -18.70 11.67
CA THR A 106 -5.96 -18.77 11.51
C THR A 106 -5.52 -19.68 10.36
N PRO A 107 -6.04 -20.91 10.16
CA PRO A 107 -5.58 -21.80 9.08
C PRO A 107 -5.77 -21.24 7.67
N TYR A 108 -6.77 -20.38 7.46
CA TYR A 108 -7.00 -19.68 6.20
C TYR A 108 -6.16 -18.41 6.09
N CYS A 109 -5.97 -17.70 7.20
CA CYS A 109 -5.21 -16.46 7.22
C CYS A 109 -3.70 -16.67 6.99
N THR A 110 -3.17 -17.79 7.49
CA THR A 110 -1.73 -18.15 7.49
C THR A 110 -1.25 -18.72 6.16
N THR A 111 -2.12 -18.83 5.15
CA THR A 111 -1.71 -18.91 3.75
C THR A 111 -0.80 -17.75 3.35
N CYS A 112 -0.94 -16.58 3.99
CA CYS A 112 -0.05 -15.42 3.82
C CYS A 112 0.93 -15.22 4.99
N HIS A 113 1.17 -16.24 5.82
CA HIS A 113 2.21 -16.21 6.86
C HIS A 113 3.51 -16.78 6.30
N VAL A 114 4.67 -16.32 6.77
CA VAL A 114 5.99 -16.82 6.33
C VAL A 114 6.42 -18.08 7.08
N GLY A 115 5.46 -18.91 7.45
CA GLY A 115 5.67 -20.17 8.15
C GLY A 115 4.70 -21.27 7.73
N TYR A 116 4.94 -22.44 8.29
CA TYR A 116 4.22 -23.68 8.04
C TYR A 116 3.57 -24.20 9.32
N GLY A 117 2.28 -24.50 9.28
CA GLY A 117 1.57 -25.20 10.35
C GLY A 117 0.92 -24.31 11.41
N TRP A 118 0.91 -22.99 11.23
CA TRP A 118 0.21 -22.11 12.15
C TRP A 118 -1.30 -22.19 11.92
N LYS A 119 -1.96 -23.03 12.72
CA LYS A 119 -3.40 -23.31 12.66
C LYS A 119 -4.19 -22.75 13.84
N ASP A 120 -3.57 -22.60 15.01
CA ASP A 120 -4.18 -22.14 16.25
C ASP A 120 -3.08 -21.65 17.22
N ASP A 121 -3.44 -21.40 18.48
CA ASP A 121 -2.54 -20.87 19.52
C ASP A 121 -1.49 -21.89 20.00
N SER A 122 -1.54 -23.16 19.57
CA SER A 122 -0.53 -24.17 19.89
C SER A 122 0.69 -24.11 18.97
N PHE A 123 0.76 -23.13 18.05
CA PHE A 123 1.87 -23.00 17.10
C PHE A 123 3.18 -22.65 17.82
N ASP A 124 4.23 -23.44 17.55
CA ASP A 124 5.56 -23.22 18.10
C ASP A 124 6.32 -22.15 17.29
N PHE A 125 6.29 -20.91 17.79
CA PHE A 125 7.04 -19.79 17.22
C PHE A 125 8.56 -19.89 17.40
N SER A 126 9.07 -20.87 18.16
CA SER A 126 10.52 -21.12 18.29
C SER A 126 11.04 -22.13 17.26
N SER A 127 10.14 -22.82 16.54
CA SER A 127 10.54 -23.83 15.57
C SER A 127 11.16 -23.21 14.31
N GLU A 128 12.48 -23.32 14.17
CA GLU A 128 13.20 -22.87 12.97
C GLU A 128 12.76 -23.62 11.70
N ALA A 129 12.45 -24.92 11.83
CA ALA A 129 12.00 -25.74 10.70
C ALA A 129 10.64 -25.31 10.14
N ASN A 130 9.84 -24.55 10.90
CA ASN A 130 8.55 -24.05 10.45
C ASN A 130 8.65 -22.71 9.71
N VAL A 131 9.84 -22.11 9.60
CA VAL A 131 10.05 -20.93 8.75
C VAL A 131 9.91 -21.33 7.29
N ASP A 132 9.18 -20.53 6.52
CA ASP A 132 9.05 -20.72 5.09
C ASP A 132 10.06 -19.84 4.33
N CYS A 133 11.18 -20.45 3.94
CA CYS A 133 12.19 -19.79 3.13
C CYS A 133 11.72 -19.56 1.68
N LEU A 134 10.84 -20.44 1.16
CA LEU A 134 10.52 -20.48 -0.26
C LEU A 134 9.56 -19.37 -0.68
N VAL A 135 8.61 -18.98 0.19
CA VAL A 135 7.61 -17.94 -0.16
C VAL A 135 8.23 -16.61 -0.58
N CYS A 136 9.42 -16.27 -0.08
CA CYS A 136 10.13 -15.04 -0.42
C CYS A 136 11.21 -15.24 -1.50
N HIS A 137 11.72 -16.47 -1.65
CA HIS A 137 12.93 -16.77 -2.42
C HIS A 137 12.71 -17.65 -3.65
N ASP A 138 11.50 -18.15 -3.91
CA ASP A 138 11.18 -18.86 -5.15
C ASP A 138 11.42 -17.97 -6.39
N THR A 139 12.14 -18.49 -7.38
CA THR A 139 12.29 -17.84 -8.70
C THR A 139 11.65 -18.62 -9.84
N THR A 140 11.05 -19.77 -9.54
CA THR A 140 10.35 -20.61 -10.52
C THR A 140 8.94 -20.11 -10.82
N LEU A 141 8.38 -19.27 -9.94
CA LEU A 141 7.00 -18.77 -9.99
C LEU A 141 5.95 -19.89 -9.88
N THR A 142 6.33 -21.03 -9.31
CA THR A 142 5.43 -22.18 -9.12
C THR A 142 5.06 -22.41 -7.66
N TYR A 143 5.74 -21.75 -6.72
CA TYR A 143 5.47 -21.91 -5.30
C TYR A 143 4.13 -21.29 -4.91
N THR A 144 3.25 -22.08 -4.31
CA THR A 144 1.95 -21.62 -3.81
C THR A 144 1.54 -22.34 -2.54
N LYS A 145 0.95 -21.60 -1.60
CA LYS A 145 0.35 -22.14 -0.37
C LYS A 145 -1.12 -22.39 -0.58
N GLN A 146 -1.58 -23.56 -0.14
CA GLN A 146 -2.99 -23.90 -0.27
C GLN A 146 -3.83 -23.22 0.84
N PRO A 147 -4.87 -22.45 0.48
CA PRO A 147 -5.81 -21.91 1.45
C PRO A 147 -6.40 -22.96 2.39
N GLY A 148 -6.38 -22.71 3.69
CA GLY A 148 -6.94 -23.60 4.71
C GLY A 148 -6.01 -24.70 5.21
N LEU A 149 -4.79 -24.83 4.66
CA LEU A 149 -3.77 -25.77 5.14
C LEU A 149 -2.75 -25.12 6.10
N ALA A 150 -3.12 -24.05 6.78
CA ALA A 150 -2.28 -23.42 7.82
C ALA A 150 -0.87 -23.02 7.33
N GLY A 151 -0.79 -22.52 6.10
CA GLY A 151 0.46 -22.13 5.46
C GLY A 151 1.24 -23.28 4.80
N HIS A 152 0.80 -24.53 4.90
CA HIS A 152 1.45 -25.64 4.19
C HIS A 152 1.25 -25.57 2.67
N VAL A 153 2.27 -26.04 1.97
CA VAL A 153 2.21 -26.39 0.55
C VAL A 153 1.72 -27.82 0.36
N VAL A 154 1.22 -28.11 -0.83
CA VAL A 154 0.86 -29.47 -1.24
C VAL A 154 2.12 -30.17 -1.75
N GLY A 155 2.77 -30.97 -0.90
CA GLY A 155 3.97 -31.74 -1.25
C GLY A 155 3.69 -33.15 -1.78
N GLN A 156 2.42 -33.60 -1.71
CA GLN A 156 1.93 -34.85 -2.29
C GLN A 156 0.53 -34.61 -2.84
N ASP A 157 0.18 -35.30 -3.92
CA ASP A 157 -1.16 -35.22 -4.51
C ASP A 157 -2.23 -35.47 -3.43
N MET A 158 -3.19 -34.57 -3.32
CA MET A 158 -4.22 -34.67 -2.31
C MET A 158 -5.57 -34.20 -2.82
N GLU A 159 -6.64 -34.81 -2.32
CA GLU A 159 -8.00 -34.36 -2.58
C GLU A 159 -8.35 -33.18 -1.66
N PHE A 160 -8.81 -32.07 -2.23
CA PHE A 160 -9.19 -30.89 -1.44
C PHE A 160 -10.36 -30.11 -2.06
N PRO A 161 -11.47 -29.91 -1.31
CA PRO A 161 -11.77 -30.48 0.00
C PRO A 161 -11.87 -32.01 -0.03
N LYS A 162 -11.66 -32.68 1.11
CA LYS A 162 -11.79 -34.14 1.21
C LYS A 162 -13.20 -34.59 0.79
N GLY A 163 -13.28 -35.59 -0.09
CA GLY A 163 -14.55 -36.09 -0.65
C GLY A 163 -15.15 -35.24 -1.79
N SER A 164 -14.42 -34.29 -2.37
CA SER A 164 -14.88 -33.45 -3.48
C SER A 164 -14.62 -34.04 -4.89
N GLY A 165 -13.83 -35.10 -4.99
CA GLY A 165 -13.25 -35.63 -6.22
C GLY A 165 -12.12 -34.78 -6.82
N LYS A 166 -11.83 -33.59 -6.26
CA LYS A 166 -10.85 -32.65 -6.82
C LYS A 166 -9.46 -32.88 -6.26
N ILE A 167 -8.55 -33.37 -7.09
CA ILE A 167 -7.13 -33.56 -6.74
C ILE A 167 -6.32 -32.29 -7.00
N ILE A 168 -5.60 -31.82 -5.99
CA ILE A 168 -4.54 -30.81 -6.09
C ILE A 168 -3.21 -31.54 -6.26
N LYS A 169 -2.45 -31.15 -7.28
CA LYS A 169 -1.15 -31.74 -7.59
C LYS A 169 -0.05 -31.24 -6.65
N ALA A 170 0.89 -32.13 -6.34
CA ALA A 170 2.08 -31.79 -5.59
C ALA A 170 2.95 -30.75 -6.31
N LEU A 171 3.54 -29.82 -5.55
CA LEU A 171 4.59 -28.95 -6.05
C LEU A 171 5.91 -29.71 -6.14
N ASN A 172 6.71 -29.40 -7.16
CA ASN A 172 8.09 -29.88 -7.25
C ASN A 172 8.99 -29.05 -6.31
N LEU A 173 8.93 -29.36 -5.02
CA LEU A 173 9.68 -28.65 -3.97
C LEU A 173 11.19 -28.74 -4.17
N SER A 174 11.70 -29.83 -4.75
CA SER A 174 13.12 -29.96 -5.10
C SER A 174 13.54 -28.95 -6.16
N ASN A 175 12.77 -28.83 -7.25
CA ASN A 175 13.03 -27.83 -8.29
C ASN A 175 12.95 -26.40 -7.73
N ILE A 176 11.96 -26.11 -6.89
CA ILE A 176 11.83 -24.79 -6.25
C ILE A 176 13.04 -24.49 -5.37
N ALA A 177 13.42 -25.43 -4.49
CA ALA A 177 14.55 -25.27 -3.57
C ALA A 177 15.90 -25.08 -4.30
N GLN A 178 16.09 -25.77 -5.44
CA GLN A 178 17.30 -25.65 -6.26
C GLN A 178 17.39 -24.33 -7.03
N ASN A 179 16.27 -23.64 -7.21
CA ASN A 179 16.18 -22.37 -7.95
C ASN A 179 15.82 -21.19 -7.03
N VAL A 180 16.16 -21.26 -5.74
CA VAL A 180 15.97 -20.11 -4.85
C VAL A 180 16.92 -18.96 -5.21
N GLY A 181 16.45 -17.73 -5.03
CA GLY A 181 17.18 -16.53 -5.38
C GLY A 181 16.74 -15.29 -4.60
N LYS A 182 17.02 -14.10 -5.14
CA LYS A 182 16.57 -12.83 -4.54
C LYS A 182 15.04 -12.73 -4.66
N SER A 183 14.41 -12.07 -3.69
CA SER A 183 12.98 -11.78 -3.76
C SER A 183 12.64 -10.90 -4.96
N SER A 184 11.43 -11.06 -5.48
CA SER A 184 10.88 -10.29 -6.59
C SER A 184 9.54 -9.67 -6.19
N ARG A 185 8.95 -8.89 -7.09
CA ARG A 185 7.56 -8.42 -6.91
C ARG A 185 6.60 -9.60 -6.83
N ASP A 186 6.89 -10.70 -7.53
CA ASP A 186 6.10 -11.93 -7.49
C ASP A 186 6.05 -12.52 -6.08
N THR A 187 7.22 -12.75 -5.47
CA THR A 187 7.31 -13.38 -4.16
C THR A 187 6.75 -12.51 -3.03
N CYS A 188 6.88 -11.18 -3.12
CA CYS A 188 6.17 -10.28 -2.20
C CYS A 188 4.65 -10.26 -2.47
N GLY A 189 4.28 -10.27 -3.76
CA GLY A 189 2.92 -10.14 -4.27
C GLY A 189 1.99 -11.28 -3.89
N VAL A 190 2.49 -12.52 -3.74
CA VAL A 190 1.68 -13.69 -3.33
C VAL A 190 0.89 -13.44 -2.04
N CYS A 191 1.37 -12.55 -1.17
CA CYS A 191 0.67 -12.12 0.03
C CYS A 191 0.16 -10.67 -0.06
N HIS A 192 0.96 -9.74 -0.58
CA HIS A 192 0.67 -8.31 -0.50
C HIS A 192 -0.38 -7.85 -1.52
N PHE A 193 -0.50 -8.52 -2.67
CA PHE A 193 -1.49 -8.20 -3.71
C PHE A 193 -2.86 -8.82 -3.40
N PHE A 194 -2.89 -9.96 -2.70
CA PHE A 194 -4.13 -10.71 -2.40
C PHE A 194 -4.68 -10.51 -0.99
N GLY A 195 -4.18 -9.51 -0.27
CA GLY A 195 -4.63 -9.17 1.08
C GLY A 195 -6.14 -8.88 1.11
N GLY A 196 -6.84 -9.34 2.15
CA GLY A 196 -8.30 -9.16 2.25
C GLY A 196 -9.11 -10.20 1.48
N GLY A 197 -8.47 -11.27 0.99
CA GLY A 197 -9.12 -12.45 0.42
C GLY A 197 -9.34 -12.37 -1.09
N GLY A 198 -8.57 -11.54 -1.80
CA GLY A 198 -8.62 -11.39 -3.26
C GLY A 198 -7.63 -10.34 -3.75
N ASP A 199 -7.35 -10.36 -5.05
CA ASP A 199 -6.43 -9.42 -5.72
C ASP A 199 -6.91 -7.97 -5.60
N GLY A 200 -5.99 -7.05 -5.30
CA GLY A 200 -6.25 -5.62 -5.16
C GLY A 200 -7.22 -5.21 -4.06
N VAL A 201 -7.81 -6.16 -3.31
CA VAL A 201 -8.93 -5.90 -2.39
C VAL A 201 -8.55 -4.90 -1.30
N LYS A 202 -7.38 -5.06 -0.68
CA LYS A 202 -7.05 -4.40 0.59
C LYS A 202 -6.35 -3.06 0.44
N HIS A 203 -5.14 -3.02 -0.10
CA HIS A 203 -4.35 -1.79 -0.16
C HIS A 203 -4.81 -0.84 -1.27
N GLY A 204 -5.23 -1.40 -2.41
CA GLY A 204 -5.69 -0.64 -3.58
C GLY A 204 -4.56 -0.01 -4.40
N ASP A 205 -3.40 0.25 -3.82
CA ASP A 205 -2.16 0.61 -4.53
C ASP A 205 -1.20 -0.58 -4.69
N MET A 206 -1.64 -1.79 -4.35
CA MET A 206 -0.91 -3.04 -4.53
C MET A 206 -1.85 -4.15 -5.00
N ASP A 207 -1.61 -4.65 -6.20
CA ASP A 207 -2.37 -5.69 -6.90
C ASP A 207 -1.50 -6.39 -7.96
N SER A 208 -2.03 -7.42 -8.61
CA SER A 208 -1.30 -8.25 -9.59
C SER A 208 -0.74 -7.49 -10.80
N SER A 209 -1.24 -6.30 -11.15
CA SER A 209 -0.63 -5.46 -12.19
C SER A 209 0.81 -5.06 -11.87
N LEU A 210 1.22 -5.12 -10.60
CA LEU A 210 2.58 -4.83 -10.16
C LEU A 210 3.57 -5.99 -10.34
N TYR A 211 3.16 -7.15 -10.86
CA TYR A 211 4.13 -8.18 -11.25
C TYR A 211 5.05 -7.68 -12.38
N ALA A 212 4.45 -7.13 -13.42
CA ALA A 212 5.13 -6.54 -14.56
C ALA A 212 4.46 -5.21 -14.97
N PRO A 213 4.56 -4.16 -14.15
CA PRO A 213 3.83 -2.94 -14.40
C PRO A 213 4.46 -2.15 -15.54
N GLU A 214 3.61 -1.51 -16.33
CA GLU A 214 4.00 -0.42 -17.21
C GLU A 214 4.28 0.85 -16.40
N LYS A 215 5.04 1.78 -17.00
CA LYS A 215 5.35 3.10 -16.45
C LYS A 215 4.17 3.93 -15.97
N ASN A 216 3.00 3.77 -16.59
CA ASN A 216 1.77 4.49 -16.22
C ASN A 216 1.17 3.96 -14.89
N VAL A 217 1.45 2.71 -14.50
CA VAL A 217 1.01 2.10 -13.24
C VAL A 217 1.92 2.56 -12.11
N ASP A 218 3.23 2.33 -12.22
CA ASP A 218 4.24 2.77 -11.26
C ASP A 218 5.60 3.05 -11.93
N VAL A 219 6.12 4.28 -11.81
CA VAL A 219 7.38 4.69 -12.46
C VAL A 219 8.64 4.05 -11.87
N HIS A 220 8.60 3.55 -10.63
CA HIS A 220 9.73 2.90 -9.99
C HIS A 220 9.79 1.42 -10.34
N MET A 221 8.63 0.77 -10.40
CA MET A 221 8.51 -0.66 -10.69
C MET A 221 8.40 -1.00 -12.19
N ASP A 222 8.19 0.01 -13.05
CA ASP A 222 8.17 -0.09 -14.52
C ASP A 222 9.21 -1.07 -15.07
N VAL A 223 8.76 -2.14 -15.72
CA VAL A 223 9.64 -3.22 -16.20
C VAL A 223 10.61 -2.77 -17.29
N ASP A 224 10.23 -1.77 -18.08
CA ASP A 224 11.06 -1.17 -19.13
C ASP A 224 11.89 0.02 -18.62
N GLY A 225 11.68 0.40 -17.35
CA GLY A 225 12.30 1.56 -16.71
C GLY A 225 13.29 1.16 -15.62
N LEU A 226 13.06 1.68 -14.40
CA LEU A 226 13.90 1.39 -13.24
C LEU A 226 13.77 -0.06 -12.76
N ASN A 227 12.64 -0.71 -13.04
CA ASN A 227 12.33 -2.10 -12.73
C ASN A 227 12.66 -2.48 -11.27
N PHE A 228 12.31 -1.61 -10.32
CA PHE A 228 12.55 -1.88 -8.91
C PHE A 228 11.74 -3.10 -8.45
N VAL A 229 12.36 -3.93 -7.62
CA VAL A 229 11.67 -4.91 -6.78
C VAL A 229 11.34 -4.26 -5.44
N CYS A 230 10.43 -4.86 -4.66
CA CYS A 230 10.02 -4.31 -3.37
C CYS A 230 11.22 -4.07 -2.43
N ALA A 231 12.18 -5.01 -2.42
CA ALA A 231 13.40 -4.94 -1.62
C ALA A 231 14.38 -3.82 -2.06
N THR A 232 14.17 -3.17 -3.20
CA THR A 232 14.97 -2.00 -3.60
C THR A 232 14.69 -0.81 -2.69
N CYS A 233 13.42 -0.53 -2.39
CA CYS A 233 13.02 0.54 -1.46
C CYS A 233 12.90 0.02 -0.02
N HIS A 234 12.33 -1.17 0.17
CA HIS A 234 12.27 -1.85 1.45
C HIS A 234 13.57 -2.59 1.74
N GLN A 235 14.70 -1.90 1.57
CA GLN A 235 16.02 -2.46 1.76
C GLN A 235 16.18 -2.97 3.19
N THR A 236 16.51 -4.24 3.31
CA THR A 236 16.56 -4.97 4.58
C THR A 236 17.97 -5.47 4.88
N SER A 237 18.29 -5.56 6.16
CA SER A 237 19.40 -6.33 6.69
C SER A 237 18.85 -7.32 7.71
N SER A 238 19.42 -8.52 7.78
CA SER A 238 19.03 -9.55 8.76
C SER A 238 17.53 -9.86 8.74
N HIS A 239 16.94 -9.92 7.53
CA HIS A 239 15.51 -10.17 7.28
C HIS A 239 14.53 -9.16 7.91
N ASP A 240 14.99 -8.09 8.57
CA ASP A 240 14.13 -7.05 9.11
C ASP A 240 13.72 -6.06 8.01
N ILE A 241 12.55 -6.27 7.44
CA ILE A 241 12.03 -5.47 6.33
C ILE A 241 11.45 -4.15 6.90
N PRO A 242 12.01 -2.99 6.50
CA PRO A 242 11.59 -1.71 7.03
C PRO A 242 10.24 -1.28 6.47
N GLY A 243 9.65 -0.28 7.13
CA GLY A 243 8.29 0.19 6.84
C GLY A 243 7.25 -0.53 7.69
N SER A 244 6.26 0.23 8.15
CA SER A 244 5.18 -0.30 8.96
C SER A 244 3.94 0.58 8.80
N ARG A 245 2.79 -0.04 8.59
CA ARG A 245 1.49 0.67 8.68
C ARG A 245 1.09 1.01 10.12
N TYR A 246 1.79 0.46 11.11
CA TYR A 246 1.54 0.74 12.53
C TYR A 246 2.28 1.99 13.03
N THR A 247 3.41 2.31 12.40
CA THR A 247 4.25 3.49 12.67
C THR A 247 4.84 4.04 11.36
N PRO A 248 4.00 4.47 10.42
CA PRO A 248 4.48 4.98 9.15
C PRO A 248 5.23 6.30 9.32
N THR A 249 6.27 6.48 8.51
CA THR A 249 7.04 7.73 8.46
C THR A 249 6.26 8.79 7.68
N ALA A 250 5.51 9.65 8.38
CA ALA A 250 4.72 10.70 7.71
C ALA A 250 5.57 11.84 7.15
N LYS A 251 6.66 12.21 7.83
CA LYS A 251 7.61 13.23 7.36
C LYS A 251 9.03 12.75 7.61
N ASP A 252 9.76 12.55 6.54
CA ASP A 252 11.18 12.22 6.60
C ASP A 252 12.02 13.50 6.70
N LYS A 253 12.95 13.52 7.65
CA LYS A 253 13.91 14.62 7.88
C LYS A 253 15.34 14.20 7.60
N GLY A 254 15.56 12.94 7.20
CA GLY A 254 16.85 12.28 7.14
C GLY A 254 17.72 12.63 5.94
N GLY A 255 17.10 13.18 4.89
CA GLY A 255 17.75 13.43 3.61
C GLY A 255 17.99 12.14 2.81
N ALA A 256 18.60 12.27 1.63
CA ALA A 256 18.90 11.13 0.79
C ALA A 256 19.90 10.18 1.47
N HIS A 257 19.59 8.89 1.42
CA HIS A 257 20.46 7.85 1.95
C HIS A 257 21.77 7.79 1.17
N MET A 258 22.88 7.89 1.89
CA MET A 258 24.21 7.71 1.33
C MET A 258 24.58 6.23 1.37
N ARG A 259 25.11 5.71 0.25
CA ARG A 259 25.57 4.32 0.14
C ARG A 259 26.57 4.00 1.25
N GLY A 260 26.28 2.97 2.06
CA GLY A 260 27.13 2.53 3.18
C GLY A 260 26.81 3.18 4.53
N LYS A 261 25.88 4.15 4.58
CA LYS A 261 25.37 4.70 5.85
C LYS A 261 24.17 3.87 6.30
N SER A 262 24.43 2.85 7.09
CA SER A 262 23.42 2.10 7.83
C SER A 262 23.24 2.78 9.19
N GLU A 263 22.06 3.35 9.46
CA GLU A 263 21.34 3.24 10.74
C GLU A 263 20.32 4.39 10.95
N GLY A 264 19.08 4.02 11.29
CA GLY A 264 18.09 4.89 11.94
C GLY A 264 17.05 5.59 11.04
N GLN A 265 17.20 5.58 9.72
CA GLN A 265 16.26 6.22 8.79
C GLN A 265 15.51 5.19 7.95
N ASN A 266 14.23 5.47 7.63
CA ASN A 266 13.38 4.56 6.87
C ASN A 266 13.74 4.65 5.36
N PRO A 267 14.26 3.58 4.73
CA PRO A 267 14.66 3.61 3.32
C PRO A 267 13.49 3.61 2.34
N ALA A 268 12.27 3.32 2.82
CA ALA A 268 11.07 3.29 2.00
C ALA A 268 10.35 4.65 1.94
N THR A 269 11.09 5.76 2.01
CA THR A 269 10.55 7.12 1.85
C THR A 269 11.00 7.72 0.52
N CYS A 270 10.27 8.71 0.01
CA CYS A 270 10.69 9.45 -1.17
C CYS A 270 12.02 10.20 -0.91
N VAL A 271 12.19 10.74 0.30
CA VAL A 271 13.36 11.55 0.68
C VAL A 271 14.63 10.70 0.79
N ALA A 272 14.52 9.39 0.98
CA ALA A 272 15.66 8.49 0.98
C ALA A 272 16.39 8.44 -0.38
N CYS A 273 15.72 8.75 -1.50
CA CYS A 273 16.34 8.80 -2.84
C CYS A 273 16.27 10.20 -3.49
N HIS A 274 15.29 11.02 -3.11
CA HIS A 274 15.06 12.35 -3.64
C HIS A 274 15.35 13.41 -2.58
N ASP A 275 15.76 14.62 -3.00
CA ASP A 275 15.81 15.74 -2.05
C ASP A 275 14.39 16.08 -1.55
N SER A 276 14.29 16.62 -0.34
CA SER A 276 13.10 17.28 0.20
C SER A 276 12.54 18.41 -0.70
N LYS A 277 13.37 18.96 -1.59
CA LYS A 277 13.05 19.99 -2.60
C LYS A 277 13.44 19.50 -4.01
N PRO A 278 12.75 18.49 -4.55
CA PRO A 278 13.22 17.77 -5.74
C PRO A 278 12.99 18.53 -7.06
N HIS A 279 12.17 19.57 -7.07
CA HIS A 279 11.83 20.33 -8.28
C HIS A 279 13.00 21.26 -8.63
N LYS A 280 13.73 20.91 -9.68
CA LYS A 280 14.94 21.61 -10.14
C LYS A 280 14.59 22.91 -10.88
N ASP A 281 15.58 23.79 -10.99
CA ASP A 281 15.50 25.17 -11.51
C ASP A 281 15.01 26.19 -10.48
N SER A 282 15.93 26.65 -9.63
CA SER A 282 15.68 27.69 -8.63
C SER A 282 15.32 29.05 -9.21
N LYS A 283 15.56 29.28 -10.51
CA LYS A 283 15.15 30.51 -11.21
C LYS A 283 13.71 30.40 -11.72
N ASN A 284 13.17 29.20 -11.85
CA ASN A 284 11.79 28.96 -12.22
C ASN A 284 10.86 29.06 -11.00
N LYS A 285 10.04 30.12 -10.97
CA LYS A 285 9.04 30.35 -9.91
C LYS A 285 8.09 29.16 -9.71
N HIS A 286 7.82 28.38 -10.76
CA HIS A 286 6.99 27.17 -10.64
C HIS A 286 7.66 26.10 -9.78
N ALA A 287 8.92 25.76 -10.07
CA ALA A 287 9.68 24.77 -9.30
C ALA A 287 9.87 25.19 -7.84
N VAL A 288 10.19 26.47 -7.60
CA VAL A 288 10.28 27.04 -6.24
C VAL A 288 8.95 26.91 -5.50
N ARG A 289 7.82 27.22 -6.16
CA ARG A 289 6.48 27.05 -5.56
C ARG A 289 6.20 25.58 -5.22
N LEU A 290 6.48 24.64 -6.12
CA LEU A 290 6.27 23.20 -5.84
C LEU A 290 7.12 22.72 -4.66
N ASN A 291 8.38 23.18 -4.54
CA ASN A 291 9.23 22.87 -3.39
C ASN A 291 8.66 23.44 -2.07
N ASN A 292 8.00 24.60 -2.08
CA ASN A 292 7.35 25.12 -0.87
C ASN A 292 6.14 24.27 -0.46
N HIS A 293 5.47 23.59 -1.40
CA HIS A 293 4.36 22.70 -1.06
C HIS A 293 4.82 21.50 -0.24
N THR A 294 6.06 21.04 -0.37
CA THR A 294 6.58 19.87 0.39
C THR A 294 6.67 20.12 1.89
N GLU A 295 6.53 21.38 2.33
CA GLU A 295 6.43 21.73 3.75
C GLU A 295 5.11 21.28 4.38
N LYS A 296 4.04 21.16 3.57
CA LYS A 296 2.68 20.84 4.01
C LYS A 296 2.05 19.64 3.29
N LEU A 297 2.51 19.28 2.09
CA LEU A 297 2.04 18.14 1.31
C LEU A 297 3.09 17.03 1.29
N ALA A 298 2.65 15.79 1.51
CA ALA A 298 3.46 14.62 1.23
C ALA A 298 3.70 14.47 -0.28
N CYS A 299 4.85 13.91 -0.68
CA CYS A 299 5.15 13.65 -2.10
C CYS A 299 4.05 12.79 -2.75
N GLN A 300 3.55 11.80 -2.01
CA GLN A 300 2.48 10.88 -2.37
C GLN A 300 1.20 11.63 -2.77
N THR A 301 0.87 12.74 -2.08
CA THR A 301 -0.36 13.52 -2.36
C THR A 301 -0.40 14.05 -3.78
N CYS A 302 0.75 14.46 -4.32
CA CYS A 302 0.85 15.00 -5.68
C CYS A 302 1.19 13.93 -6.72
N HIS A 303 1.99 12.93 -6.34
CA HIS A 303 2.53 11.95 -7.28
C HIS A 303 1.74 10.65 -7.38
N ILE A 304 0.73 10.45 -6.52
CA ILE A 304 -0.22 9.33 -6.63
C ILE A 304 -1.64 9.91 -6.79
N PRO A 305 -2.00 10.40 -7.99
CA PRO A 305 -3.28 11.07 -8.24
C PRO A 305 -4.50 10.13 -8.13
N ALA A 306 -4.28 8.83 -8.28
CA ALA A 306 -5.26 7.76 -8.14
C ALA A 306 -4.54 6.44 -7.80
N PHE A 307 -5.24 5.51 -7.14
CA PHE A 307 -4.84 4.11 -6.93
C PHE A 307 -5.81 3.16 -7.65
N ALA A 308 -5.54 1.85 -7.63
CA ALA A 308 -6.27 0.83 -8.39
C ALA A 308 -6.29 1.17 -9.89
N ARG A 309 -5.12 1.50 -10.44
CA ARG A 309 -4.96 2.00 -11.82
C ARG A 309 -4.42 0.96 -12.79
N GLY A 310 -4.06 -0.23 -12.32
CA GLY A 310 -3.56 -1.32 -13.14
C GLY A 310 -4.64 -2.19 -13.78
N GLY A 311 -5.91 -1.75 -13.76
CA GLY A 311 -7.06 -2.53 -14.23
C GLY A 311 -7.57 -3.56 -13.23
N VAL A 312 -7.17 -3.47 -11.96
CA VAL A 312 -7.67 -4.30 -10.87
C VAL A 312 -8.48 -3.44 -9.90
N ALA A 313 -9.78 -3.73 -9.79
CA ALA A 313 -10.67 -3.03 -8.88
C ALA A 313 -10.37 -3.35 -7.40
N THR A 314 -10.46 -2.33 -6.55
CA THR A 314 -10.27 -2.46 -5.11
C THR A 314 -11.58 -2.31 -4.34
N LYS A 315 -11.74 -3.01 -3.22
CA LYS A 315 -12.93 -2.82 -2.36
C LYS A 315 -12.83 -1.51 -1.61
N MET A 316 -13.86 -0.68 -1.75
CA MET A 316 -14.05 0.59 -1.05
C MET A 316 -15.10 0.49 0.06
N ASN A 317 -16.03 -0.47 -0.06
CA ASN A 317 -16.99 -0.80 0.99
C ASN A 317 -17.16 -2.32 1.13
N TRP A 318 -17.38 -2.80 2.34
CA TRP A 318 -17.81 -4.18 2.62
C TRP A 318 -18.87 -4.18 3.74
N ASP A 319 -20.12 -4.52 3.39
CA ASP A 319 -21.24 -4.63 4.32
C ASP A 319 -21.53 -6.10 4.64
N TRP A 320 -21.11 -6.55 5.82
CA TRP A 320 -21.39 -7.92 6.30
C TRP A 320 -22.84 -8.12 6.77
N SER A 321 -23.61 -7.05 6.99
CA SER A 321 -24.98 -7.15 7.52
C SER A 321 -25.97 -7.75 6.52
N THR A 322 -25.61 -7.75 5.24
CA THR A 322 -26.41 -8.35 4.15
C THR A 322 -25.97 -9.77 3.81
N ALA A 323 -24.95 -10.30 4.48
CA ALA A 323 -24.52 -11.67 4.30
C ALA A 323 -25.63 -12.66 4.71
N GLY A 324 -25.70 -13.81 4.03
CA GLY A 324 -26.68 -14.86 4.27
C GLY A 324 -27.89 -14.86 3.32
N GLN A 325 -28.04 -13.85 2.45
CA GLN A 325 -29.09 -13.87 1.43
C GLN A 325 -28.80 -14.95 0.38
N MET A 326 -29.76 -15.83 0.17
CA MET A 326 -29.70 -16.91 -0.81
C MET A 326 -30.22 -16.45 -2.18
N GLY A 327 -29.84 -17.19 -3.23
CA GLY A 327 -30.44 -17.04 -4.55
C GLY A 327 -31.89 -17.52 -4.59
N PRO A 328 -32.60 -17.27 -5.72
CA PRO A 328 -33.97 -17.76 -5.93
C PRO A 328 -34.12 -19.28 -5.84
N ASP A 329 -33.03 -20.02 -6.04
CA ASP A 329 -32.96 -21.48 -5.93
C ASP A 329 -32.67 -21.98 -4.50
N GLY A 330 -32.62 -21.07 -3.52
CA GLY A 330 -32.31 -21.37 -2.13
C GLY A 330 -30.83 -21.69 -1.86
N LYS A 331 -29.93 -21.48 -2.84
CA LYS A 331 -28.50 -21.78 -2.69
C LYS A 331 -27.68 -20.50 -2.49
N PRO A 332 -26.44 -20.60 -1.94
CA PRO A 332 -25.52 -19.47 -1.89
C PRO A 332 -25.27 -18.90 -3.29
N MET A 333 -25.29 -17.57 -3.40
CA MET A 333 -25.15 -16.83 -4.65
C MET A 333 -23.98 -15.85 -4.62
N VAL A 334 -23.53 -15.47 -5.81
CA VAL A 334 -22.61 -14.36 -6.05
C VAL A 334 -23.26 -13.47 -7.09
N LYS A 335 -23.46 -12.18 -6.79
CA LYS A 335 -23.90 -11.19 -7.79
C LYS A 335 -22.68 -10.44 -8.30
N LYS A 336 -22.69 -10.15 -9.60
CA LYS A 336 -21.61 -9.46 -10.28
C LYS A 336 -22.11 -8.18 -10.93
N ASP A 337 -21.23 -7.20 -11.08
CA ASP A 337 -21.46 -6.03 -11.92
C ASP A 337 -21.27 -6.37 -13.41
N ASP A 338 -21.46 -5.38 -14.28
CA ASP A 338 -21.33 -5.51 -15.73
C ASP A 338 -19.90 -5.86 -16.19
N HIS A 339 -18.90 -5.62 -15.34
CA HIS A 339 -17.49 -5.96 -15.58
C HIS A 339 -17.12 -7.34 -15.01
N GLY A 340 -18.08 -8.07 -14.44
CA GLY A 340 -17.89 -9.41 -13.90
C GLY A 340 -17.30 -9.45 -12.49
N HIS A 341 -17.15 -8.30 -11.82
CA HIS A 341 -16.66 -8.24 -10.45
C HIS A 341 -17.75 -8.61 -9.45
N ALA A 342 -17.40 -9.39 -8.43
CA ALA A 342 -18.35 -9.73 -7.37
C ALA A 342 -18.70 -8.47 -6.54
N ILE A 343 -19.98 -8.10 -6.55
CA ILE A 343 -20.57 -7.02 -5.74
C ILE A 343 -21.43 -7.55 -4.58
N TYR A 344 -21.72 -8.85 -4.59
CA TYR A 344 -22.35 -9.56 -3.47
C TYR A 344 -21.85 -11.00 -3.43
N ASP A 345 -21.65 -11.56 -2.24
CA ASP A 345 -21.43 -12.99 -2.00
C ASP A 345 -22.20 -13.39 -0.74
N THR A 346 -23.05 -14.42 -0.78
CA THR A 346 -23.84 -14.87 0.37
C THR A 346 -22.98 -15.07 1.63
N ARG A 347 -21.72 -15.48 1.47
CA ARG A 347 -20.80 -15.72 2.59
C ARG A 347 -20.25 -14.44 3.23
N LYS A 348 -20.39 -13.30 2.57
CA LYS A 348 -19.61 -12.08 2.86
C LYS A 348 -20.45 -10.80 2.86
N GLY A 349 -21.59 -10.76 2.18
CA GLY A 349 -22.44 -9.58 2.03
C GLY A 349 -22.08 -8.74 0.80
N ASP A 350 -22.43 -7.45 0.83
CA ASP A 350 -22.28 -6.52 -0.29
C ASP A 350 -20.89 -5.86 -0.34
N PHE A 351 -20.45 -5.54 -1.55
CA PHE A 351 -19.21 -4.83 -1.82
C PHE A 351 -19.47 -3.61 -2.70
N ILE A 352 -18.71 -2.54 -2.46
CA ILE A 352 -18.52 -1.46 -3.44
C ILE A 352 -17.07 -1.50 -3.88
N LEU A 353 -16.86 -1.54 -5.18
CA LEU A 353 -15.56 -1.59 -5.82
C LEU A 353 -15.22 -0.23 -6.44
N GLY A 354 -13.94 0.02 -6.66
CA GLY A 354 -13.46 1.19 -7.38
C GLY A 354 -12.17 0.91 -8.15
N GLU A 355 -12.06 1.55 -9.30
CA GLU A 355 -10.84 1.63 -10.12
C GLU A 355 -10.49 3.10 -10.34
N ASN A 356 -9.21 3.38 -10.55
CA ASN A 356 -8.69 4.74 -10.71
C ASN A 356 -9.17 5.70 -9.60
N VAL A 357 -9.20 5.19 -8.36
CA VAL A 357 -9.82 5.87 -7.23
C VAL A 357 -8.94 7.03 -6.79
N LYS A 358 -9.52 8.23 -6.77
CA LYS A 358 -8.88 9.41 -6.17
C LYS A 358 -8.78 9.23 -4.65
N PRO A 359 -7.60 9.41 -4.03
CA PRO A 359 -7.45 9.31 -2.59
C PRO A 359 -8.25 10.38 -1.83
N GLU A 360 -8.54 10.09 -0.57
CA GLU A 360 -8.98 11.08 0.42
C GLU A 360 -7.76 11.64 1.15
N TYR A 361 -7.79 12.93 1.53
CA TYR A 361 -6.60 13.64 2.00
C TYR A 361 -6.75 14.12 3.44
N TYR A 362 -5.77 13.82 4.29
CA TYR A 362 -5.81 14.14 5.72
C TYR A 362 -4.46 14.62 6.23
N TRP A 363 -4.47 15.48 7.26
CA TRP A 363 -3.27 15.77 8.04
C TRP A 363 -2.81 14.50 8.74
N PHE A 364 -1.54 14.18 8.59
CA PHE A 364 -0.97 12.97 9.13
C PHE A 364 0.44 13.20 9.68
N ASN A 365 0.67 12.79 10.93
CA ASN A 365 1.96 12.91 11.62
C ASN A 365 2.65 11.57 11.90
N GLY A 366 2.10 10.47 11.39
CA GLY A 366 2.65 9.12 11.56
C GLY A 366 2.01 8.35 12.72
N GLY A 367 1.29 9.04 13.61
CA GLY A 367 0.55 8.43 14.70
C GLY A 367 -0.70 7.71 14.21
N VAL A 368 -0.86 6.44 14.62
CA VAL A 368 -2.07 5.66 14.34
C VAL A 368 -2.47 4.94 15.62
N THR A 369 -3.72 5.12 16.04
CA THR A 369 -4.33 4.38 17.14
C THR A 369 -5.34 3.39 16.59
N TYR A 370 -5.30 2.15 17.04
CA TYR A 370 -6.23 1.09 16.59
C TYR A 370 -7.31 0.84 17.63
N THR A 371 -8.52 0.53 17.17
CA THR A 371 -9.55 -0.10 18.00
C THR A 371 -9.26 -1.59 18.13
N LEU A 372 -9.19 -2.08 19.37
CA LEU A 372 -8.89 -3.46 19.73
C LEU A 372 -10.14 -4.17 20.31
N LEU A 373 -10.08 -5.50 20.43
CA LEU A 373 -11.24 -6.35 20.79
C LEU A 373 -11.91 -5.98 22.13
N GLY A 374 -11.15 -5.44 23.08
CA GLY A 374 -11.66 -5.04 24.39
C GLY A 374 -12.17 -3.59 24.46
N ASP A 375 -11.99 -2.80 23.40
CA ASP A 375 -12.36 -1.39 23.42
C ASP A 375 -13.88 -1.24 23.33
N LYS A 376 -14.44 -0.39 24.21
CA LYS A 376 -15.86 -0.06 24.21
C LYS A 376 -16.18 0.92 23.09
N ILE A 377 -17.25 0.64 22.36
CA ILE A 377 -17.67 1.34 21.17
C ILE A 377 -19.15 1.62 21.27
N GLU A 378 -19.48 2.91 21.23
CA GLU A 378 -20.87 3.37 21.19
C GLU A 378 -21.35 3.46 19.74
N LYS A 379 -22.57 2.97 19.49
CA LYS A 379 -23.22 3.13 18.20
C LYS A 379 -23.68 4.58 18.03
N GLY A 380 -23.34 5.19 16.90
CA GLY A 380 -23.75 6.55 16.57
C GLY A 380 -23.79 6.78 15.07
N ASP A 381 -24.07 8.03 14.67
CA ASP A 381 -24.23 8.39 13.25
C ASP A 381 -22.92 8.34 12.45
N LYS A 382 -21.77 8.42 13.14
CA LYS A 382 -20.44 8.38 12.51
C LYS A 382 -19.89 6.95 12.52
N PRO A 383 -19.23 6.51 11.43
CA PRO A 383 -18.53 5.24 11.42
C PRO A 383 -17.46 5.16 12.52
N VAL A 384 -17.31 3.97 13.08
CA VAL A 384 -16.27 3.67 14.06
C VAL A 384 -14.94 3.47 13.32
N GLY A 385 -13.95 4.30 13.62
CA GLY A 385 -12.61 4.14 13.06
C GLY A 385 -11.92 2.91 13.63
N ILE A 386 -11.75 1.87 12.81
CA ILE A 386 -10.93 0.69 13.13
C ILE A 386 -9.49 1.09 13.44
N ASN A 387 -9.01 2.11 12.72
CA ASN A 387 -7.87 2.89 13.09
C ASN A 387 -8.20 4.37 12.97
N LYS A 388 -7.50 5.17 13.77
CA LYS A 388 -7.58 6.62 13.80
C LYS A 388 -6.21 7.16 13.45
N ILE A 389 -6.13 7.93 12.38
CA ILE A 389 -4.92 8.63 11.98
C ILE A 389 -4.81 9.95 12.75
N GLU A 390 -3.60 10.27 13.19
CA GLU A 390 -3.31 11.49 13.93
C GLU A 390 -2.60 12.50 13.05
N GLY A 391 -2.88 13.78 13.30
CA GLY A 391 -2.24 14.88 12.59
C GLY A 391 -3.04 16.15 12.75
N SER A 392 -2.35 17.28 12.67
CA SER A 392 -2.99 18.60 12.67
C SER A 392 -2.15 19.60 11.88
N PRO A 393 -2.75 20.67 11.35
CA PRO A 393 -2.03 21.72 10.65
C PRO A 393 -1.00 22.46 11.54
N THR A 394 -1.13 22.35 12.86
CA THR A 394 -0.40 23.13 13.87
C THR A 394 0.66 22.35 14.65
N ASP A 395 0.77 21.03 14.50
CA ASP A 395 1.71 20.22 15.30
C ASP A 395 3.17 20.26 14.83
N GLY A 396 3.45 20.95 13.72
CA GLY A 396 4.80 21.12 13.16
C GLY A 396 5.44 19.86 12.56
N LYS A 397 4.75 18.70 12.63
CA LYS A 397 5.25 17.41 12.11
C LYS A 397 4.32 16.78 11.06
N SER A 398 3.08 17.24 10.95
CA SER A 398 2.11 16.72 9.98
C SER A 398 2.38 17.18 8.55
N LEU A 399 2.09 16.29 7.60
CA LEU A 399 1.88 16.60 6.19
C LEU A 399 0.48 16.13 5.78
N ILE A 400 -0.07 16.70 4.71
CA ILE A 400 -1.29 16.18 4.09
C ILE A 400 -0.92 14.97 3.25
N TRP A 401 -1.50 13.82 3.59
CA TRP A 401 -1.24 12.51 2.98
C TRP A 401 -2.48 11.96 2.25
N PRO A 402 -2.29 11.16 1.17
CA PRO A 402 -3.36 10.45 0.51
C PRO A 402 -3.66 9.12 1.22
N PHE A 403 -4.95 8.83 1.39
CA PHE A 403 -5.44 7.60 1.97
C PHE A 403 -6.50 6.94 1.11
N LYS A 404 -6.47 5.61 1.07
CA LYS A 404 -7.66 4.80 0.81
C LYS A 404 -8.43 4.70 2.13
N VAL A 405 -9.71 5.08 2.11
CA VAL A 405 -10.61 4.87 3.25
C VAL A 405 -11.54 3.70 2.92
N MET A 406 -11.27 2.56 3.53
CA MET A 406 -12.14 1.39 3.46
C MET A 406 -13.30 1.62 4.42
N ARG A 407 -14.53 1.65 3.90
CA ARG A 407 -15.74 1.71 4.72
C ARG A 407 -16.37 0.32 4.83
N GLY A 408 -17.24 0.12 5.79
CA GLY A 408 -17.94 -1.14 5.89
C GLY A 408 -18.93 -1.17 7.04
N LYS A 409 -19.52 -2.35 7.21
CA LYS A 409 -20.41 -2.64 8.33
C LYS A 409 -20.09 -4.04 8.81
N GLN A 410 -19.76 -4.19 10.09
CA GLN A 410 -19.25 -5.45 10.63
C GLN A 410 -19.94 -5.85 11.94
N PRO A 411 -19.90 -7.15 12.30
CA PRO A 411 -20.51 -7.67 13.52
C PRO A 411 -20.04 -6.96 14.79
N TYR A 412 -21.00 -6.66 15.66
CA TYR A 412 -20.86 -5.91 16.91
C TYR A 412 -21.76 -6.52 17.97
N ASP A 413 -21.28 -6.59 19.21
CA ASP A 413 -22.03 -7.06 20.37
C ASP A 413 -22.73 -5.85 21.03
N PRO A 414 -24.07 -5.73 20.96
CA PRO A 414 -24.78 -4.56 21.44
C PRO A 414 -24.91 -4.47 22.95
N GLU A 415 -24.61 -5.53 23.71
CA GLU A 415 -24.64 -5.48 25.18
C GLU A 415 -23.24 -5.27 25.74
N ASN A 416 -22.23 -5.90 25.14
CA ASN A 416 -20.84 -5.69 25.54
C ASN A 416 -20.22 -4.43 24.93
N HIS A 417 -20.86 -3.82 23.94
CA HIS A 417 -20.38 -2.63 23.23
C HIS A 417 -19.00 -2.85 22.60
N THR A 418 -18.76 -4.02 22.00
CA THR A 418 -17.46 -4.37 21.40
C THR A 418 -17.62 -4.91 19.98
N LEU A 419 -16.58 -4.77 19.15
CA LEU A 419 -16.55 -5.47 17.86
C LEU A 419 -16.41 -6.97 18.08
N ILE A 420 -17.06 -7.75 17.22
CA ILE A 420 -16.99 -9.21 17.28
C ILE A 420 -15.87 -9.70 16.36
N THR A 421 -15.12 -10.71 16.80
CA THR A 421 -14.17 -11.49 15.98
C THR A 421 -14.79 -12.83 15.60
N PRO A 422 -15.53 -12.95 14.48
CA PRO A 422 -16.29 -14.15 14.18
C PRO A 422 -15.42 -15.29 13.63
N HIS A 423 -15.86 -16.52 13.85
CA HIS A 423 -15.41 -17.70 13.11
C HIS A 423 -16.10 -17.73 11.73
N THR A 424 -15.36 -17.47 10.67
CA THR A 424 -15.88 -17.31 9.31
C THR A 424 -15.59 -18.51 8.42
N ALA A 425 -14.35 -18.97 8.39
CA ALA A 425 -13.89 -19.98 7.44
C ALA A 425 -13.89 -21.40 8.06
N GLY A 426 -13.94 -22.44 7.23
CA GLY A 426 -13.91 -23.82 7.71
C GLY A 426 -15.00 -24.71 7.08
N PRO A 427 -14.87 -26.04 7.16
CA PRO A 427 -15.90 -26.96 6.69
C PRO A 427 -17.19 -26.81 7.51
N LYS A 428 -18.32 -27.31 6.98
CA LYS A 428 -19.64 -27.18 7.63
C LYS A 428 -19.64 -27.68 9.08
N SER A 429 -18.92 -28.77 9.36
CA SER A 429 -18.77 -29.36 10.70
C SER A 429 -18.11 -28.44 11.73
N ASP A 430 -17.31 -27.46 11.29
CA ASP A 430 -16.52 -26.58 12.16
C ASP A 430 -17.38 -25.41 12.73
N GLY A 431 -18.49 -25.08 12.06
CA GLY A 431 -19.41 -24.03 12.49
C GLY A 431 -19.08 -22.62 11.98
N GLY A 432 -18.10 -22.48 11.08
CA GLY A 432 -17.77 -21.20 10.46
C GLY A 432 -18.91 -20.61 9.63
N TYR A 433 -19.02 -19.28 9.64
CA TYR A 433 -20.11 -18.55 8.98
C TYR A 433 -20.24 -18.87 7.48
N TRP A 434 -19.14 -19.01 6.74
CA TRP A 434 -19.15 -19.21 5.28
C TRP A 434 -19.83 -20.50 4.82
N THR A 435 -20.04 -21.46 5.71
CA THR A 435 -20.69 -22.75 5.39
C THR A 435 -22.00 -22.98 6.15
N ASN A 436 -22.24 -22.22 7.23
CA ASN A 436 -23.41 -22.39 8.10
C ASN A 436 -24.38 -21.20 8.05
N PHE A 437 -23.91 -20.00 7.71
CA PHE A 437 -24.70 -18.75 7.64
C PHE A 437 -25.41 -18.38 8.96
N ASP A 438 -24.80 -18.73 10.09
CA ASP A 438 -25.30 -18.48 11.45
C ASP A 438 -24.35 -17.51 12.16
N TRP A 439 -24.81 -16.27 12.37
CA TRP A 439 -24.00 -15.20 12.97
C TRP A 439 -23.75 -15.40 14.45
N GLU A 440 -24.75 -15.84 15.22
CA GLU A 440 -24.61 -16.02 16.67
C GLU A 440 -23.65 -17.16 16.98
N ARG A 441 -23.75 -18.28 16.25
CA ARG A 441 -22.80 -19.39 16.37
C ARG A 441 -21.38 -18.98 15.99
N ALA A 442 -21.22 -18.28 14.87
CA ALA A 442 -19.92 -17.81 14.40
C ALA A 442 -19.28 -16.82 15.39
N ALA A 443 -20.07 -15.90 15.95
CA ALA A 443 -19.65 -14.94 16.96
C ALA A 443 -19.25 -15.65 18.26
N ALA A 444 -20.09 -16.55 18.78
CA ALA A 444 -19.82 -17.28 20.01
C ALA A 444 -18.51 -18.07 19.95
N GLN A 445 -18.29 -18.81 18.85
CA GLN A 445 -17.05 -19.57 18.65
C GLN A 445 -15.82 -18.67 18.53
N GLY A 446 -15.92 -17.59 17.75
CA GLY A 446 -14.80 -16.69 17.49
C GLY A 446 -14.42 -15.82 18.69
N MET A 447 -15.40 -15.35 19.48
CA MET A 447 -15.14 -14.60 20.71
C MET A 447 -14.54 -15.50 21.80
N LYS A 448 -15.05 -16.73 21.94
CA LYS A 448 -14.51 -17.73 22.87
C LYS A 448 -13.04 -18.06 22.57
N ASP A 449 -12.69 -18.21 21.29
CA ASP A 449 -11.31 -18.45 20.83
C ASP A 449 -10.35 -17.32 21.28
N ARG A 450 -10.85 -16.09 21.38
CA ARG A 450 -10.09 -14.92 21.84
C ARG A 450 -10.21 -14.65 23.33
N GLY A 451 -10.89 -15.51 24.09
CA GLY A 451 -11.16 -15.31 25.51
C GLY A 451 -12.01 -14.07 25.81
N ALA A 452 -12.78 -13.58 24.84
CA ALA A 452 -13.60 -12.38 24.96
C ALA A 452 -15.06 -12.72 25.29
N PRO A 453 -15.75 -11.91 26.09
CA PRO A 453 -17.18 -12.11 26.39
C PRO A 453 -18.02 -11.90 25.13
N PHE A 454 -19.14 -12.62 25.06
CA PHE A 454 -20.16 -12.47 24.04
C PHE A 454 -21.54 -12.58 24.70
N SER A 455 -22.42 -11.64 24.41
CA SER A 455 -23.77 -11.56 25.00
C SER A 455 -24.76 -12.58 24.43
N GLY A 456 -24.42 -13.20 23.30
CA GLY A 456 -25.35 -13.99 22.52
C GLY A 456 -26.03 -13.21 21.40
N LYS A 457 -25.86 -11.88 21.33
CA LYS A 457 -26.51 -11.02 20.33
C LYS A 457 -25.52 -10.44 19.33
N VAL A 458 -25.89 -10.47 18.06
CA VAL A 458 -25.15 -9.83 16.97
C VAL A 458 -25.97 -8.68 16.40
N ASP A 459 -25.38 -7.49 16.40
CA ASP A 459 -25.80 -6.34 15.61
C ASP A 459 -24.66 -5.95 14.66
N PHE A 460 -24.85 -4.93 13.82
CA PHE A 460 -23.88 -4.46 12.86
C PHE A 460 -23.65 -2.96 13.00
N ILE A 461 -22.38 -2.57 13.00
CA ILE A 461 -21.95 -1.18 13.14
C ILE A 461 -21.14 -0.72 11.93
N ASN A 462 -21.35 0.53 11.52
CA ASN A 462 -20.58 1.15 10.44
C ASN A 462 -19.15 1.39 10.92
N THR A 463 -18.18 1.04 10.07
CA THR A 463 -16.75 1.20 10.36
C THR A 463 -16.00 1.83 9.21
N GLU A 464 -14.88 2.47 9.52
CA GLU A 464 -13.93 2.98 8.53
C GLU A 464 -12.49 2.63 8.91
N MET A 465 -11.64 2.48 7.91
CA MET A 465 -10.24 2.14 8.09
C MET A 465 -9.37 2.86 7.06
N TYR A 466 -8.37 3.57 7.56
CA TYR A 466 -7.46 4.41 6.79
C TYR A 466 -6.21 3.62 6.39
N TRP A 467 -5.92 3.59 5.10
CA TRP A 467 -4.74 2.96 4.50
C TRP A 467 -3.94 4.01 3.73
N PRO A 468 -2.70 4.33 4.15
CA PRO A 468 -1.88 5.29 3.41
C PRO A 468 -1.56 4.73 2.04
N VAL A 469 -1.65 5.57 1.01
CA VAL A 469 -1.33 5.21 -0.38
C VAL A 469 0.12 5.62 -0.65
N ALA A 470 0.96 4.66 -1.02
CA ALA A 470 2.42 4.85 -1.12
C ALA A 470 3.05 4.28 -2.39
N HIS A 471 2.32 3.47 -3.16
CA HIS A 471 2.74 2.90 -4.44
C HIS A 471 1.88 3.44 -5.58
N MET A 472 2.12 2.96 -6.80
CA MET A 472 1.54 3.50 -8.02
C MET A 472 1.92 4.98 -8.21
N VAL A 473 3.21 5.29 -8.09
CA VAL A 473 3.70 6.64 -8.39
C VAL A 473 3.55 6.90 -9.89
N ALA A 474 2.76 7.91 -10.26
CA ALA A 474 2.53 8.28 -11.64
C ALA A 474 3.72 8.99 -12.28
N THR A 475 3.72 9.05 -13.62
CA THR A 475 4.65 9.89 -14.38
C THR A 475 4.48 11.36 -14.01
N LYS A 476 5.57 12.14 -14.10
CA LYS A 476 5.60 13.56 -13.70
C LYS A 476 4.55 14.42 -14.42
N ASP A 477 4.22 14.09 -15.67
CA ASP A 477 3.20 14.77 -16.48
C ASP A 477 1.77 14.44 -16.03
N LYS A 478 1.59 13.37 -15.26
CA LYS A 478 0.32 12.96 -14.65
C LYS A 478 0.25 13.26 -13.15
N SER A 479 1.22 13.98 -12.60
CA SER A 479 1.12 14.47 -11.22
C SER A 479 -0.04 15.46 -11.08
N VAL A 480 -0.59 15.58 -9.88
CA VAL A 480 -1.69 16.49 -9.58
C VAL A 480 -1.36 17.94 -9.98
N GLY A 481 -2.19 18.52 -10.85
CA GLY A 481 -2.06 19.90 -11.29
C GLY A 481 -2.56 20.91 -10.25
N CYS A 482 -2.10 22.16 -10.34
CA CYS A 482 -2.44 23.21 -9.37
C CYS A 482 -3.96 23.40 -9.20
N ASN A 483 -4.69 23.49 -10.32
CA ASN A 483 -6.14 23.75 -10.29
C ASN A 483 -6.93 22.62 -9.63
N GLU A 484 -6.40 21.39 -9.63
CA GLU A 484 -7.07 20.26 -8.98
C GLU A 484 -7.12 20.43 -7.46
N CYS A 485 -6.17 21.15 -6.85
CA CYS A 485 -6.17 21.43 -5.40
C CYS A 485 -6.71 22.83 -5.06
N HIS A 486 -6.44 23.82 -5.93
CA HIS A 486 -6.76 25.22 -5.69
C HIS A 486 -8.19 25.63 -6.11
N ALA A 487 -8.93 24.75 -6.79
CA ALA A 487 -10.36 24.96 -7.04
C ALA A 487 -11.19 24.81 -5.74
N LYS A 488 -12.37 25.46 -5.70
CA LYS A 488 -13.31 25.39 -4.55
C LYS A 488 -13.64 23.94 -4.16
N ASP A 489 -14.03 23.14 -5.14
CA ASP A 489 -14.34 21.71 -4.97
C ASP A 489 -13.14 20.82 -5.37
N GLY A 490 -11.93 21.28 -5.07
CA GLY A 490 -10.68 20.58 -5.39
C GLY A 490 -10.43 19.32 -4.54
N ARG A 491 -9.30 18.66 -4.80
CA ARG A 491 -8.81 17.46 -4.10
C ARG A 491 -8.70 17.65 -2.59
N LEU A 492 -8.28 18.83 -2.15
CA LEU A 492 -8.09 19.14 -0.73
C LEU A 492 -9.36 19.69 -0.06
N ASN A 493 -10.55 19.52 -0.68
CA ASN A 493 -11.80 19.92 -0.05
C ASN A 493 -11.96 19.23 1.31
N GLY A 494 -12.40 19.97 2.33
CA GLY A 494 -12.50 19.49 3.71
C GLY A 494 -11.19 19.49 4.52
N VAL A 495 -10.02 19.69 3.90
CA VAL A 495 -8.75 19.86 4.63
C VAL A 495 -8.68 21.23 5.28
N LYS A 496 -8.76 21.24 6.61
CA LYS A 496 -8.81 22.46 7.45
C LYS A 496 -7.42 22.99 7.82
N GLY A 497 -7.38 24.26 8.23
CA GLY A 497 -6.22 24.90 8.86
C GLY A 497 -5.04 25.21 7.92
N ILE A 498 -5.29 25.27 6.62
CA ILE A 498 -4.41 25.89 5.62
C ILE A 498 -5.22 26.86 4.78
N TYR A 499 -4.57 27.95 4.38
CA TYR A 499 -5.08 28.87 3.39
C TYR A 499 -4.61 28.42 1.99
N ILE A 500 -5.56 28.10 1.12
CA ILE A 500 -5.31 27.70 -0.27
C ILE A 500 -5.78 28.83 -1.19
N PRO A 501 -4.85 29.55 -1.84
CA PRO A 501 -5.21 30.59 -2.82
C PRO A 501 -6.17 30.07 -3.89
N GLY A 502 -7.26 30.80 -4.19
CA GLY A 502 -8.26 30.40 -5.19
C GLY A 502 -9.41 29.54 -4.63
N ARG A 503 -9.17 28.80 -3.55
CA ARG A 503 -10.20 28.03 -2.82
C ARG A 503 -10.74 28.84 -1.64
N ASP A 504 -9.83 29.34 -0.81
CA ASP A 504 -10.15 30.02 0.44
C ASP A 504 -10.18 31.54 0.24
N ALA A 505 -11.15 32.19 0.88
CA ALA A 505 -11.25 33.63 0.99
C ALA A 505 -11.10 34.03 2.46
N ASN A 506 -10.44 35.15 2.72
CA ASN A 506 -10.38 35.72 4.06
C ASN A 506 -11.06 37.09 4.01
N PRO A 507 -12.32 37.22 4.48
CA PRO A 507 -13.09 38.44 4.34
C PRO A 507 -12.42 39.69 4.90
N LEU A 508 -11.57 39.55 5.93
CA LEU A 508 -10.84 40.68 6.51
C LEU A 508 -9.69 41.12 5.60
N ILE A 509 -8.91 40.16 5.10
CA ILE A 509 -7.83 40.43 4.15
C ILE A 509 -8.42 40.96 2.83
N ASP A 510 -9.51 40.37 2.36
CA ASP A 510 -10.18 40.79 1.13
C ASP A 510 -10.71 42.22 1.27
N LYS A 511 -11.38 42.55 2.40
CA LYS A 511 -11.81 43.94 2.69
C LYS A 511 -10.63 44.90 2.78
N ALA A 512 -9.55 44.52 3.46
CA ALA A 512 -8.36 45.35 3.57
C ALA A 512 -7.69 45.58 2.21
N ALA A 513 -7.62 44.56 1.37
CA ALA A 513 -7.08 44.64 0.02
C ALA A 513 -7.94 45.53 -0.89
N TRP A 514 -9.27 45.38 -0.83
CA TRP A 514 -10.19 46.24 -1.57
C TRP A 514 -10.17 47.69 -1.08
N LEU A 515 -10.04 47.92 0.22
CA LEU A 515 -9.86 49.26 0.79
C LEU A 515 -8.55 49.88 0.30
N LEU A 516 -7.46 49.12 0.30
CA LEU A 516 -6.17 49.60 -0.21
C LEU A 516 -6.24 49.91 -1.71
N ALA A 517 -6.92 49.07 -2.50
CA ALA A 517 -7.17 49.31 -3.92
C ALA A 517 -7.98 50.59 -4.15
N LEU A 518 -9.01 50.82 -3.35
CA LEU A 518 -9.82 52.04 -3.38
C LEU A 518 -8.97 53.28 -3.03
N LEU A 519 -8.18 53.22 -1.94
CA LEU A 519 -7.29 54.32 -1.54
C LEU A 519 -6.23 54.62 -2.62
N THR A 520 -5.69 53.59 -3.27
CA THR A 520 -4.75 53.73 -4.38
C THR A 520 -5.42 54.42 -5.58
N LEU A 521 -6.63 54.00 -5.95
CA LEU A 521 -7.41 54.64 -7.02
C LEU A 521 -7.68 56.12 -6.72
N VAL A 522 -8.10 56.43 -5.48
CA VAL A 522 -8.30 57.81 -5.03
C VAL A 522 -7.01 58.63 -5.16
N GLY A 523 -5.88 58.07 -4.72
CA GLY A 523 -4.58 58.73 -4.85
C GLY A 523 -4.19 59.03 -6.31
N VAL A 524 -4.41 58.07 -7.21
CA VAL A 524 -4.16 58.25 -8.66
C VAL A 524 -5.07 59.33 -9.25
N LEU A 525 -6.36 59.34 -8.89
CA LEU A 525 -7.32 60.34 -9.37
C LEU A 525 -6.98 61.75 -8.86
N VAL A 526 -6.60 61.88 -7.59
CA VAL A 526 -6.15 63.16 -7.00
C VAL A 526 -4.88 63.65 -7.72
N HIS A 527 -3.91 62.77 -7.93
CA HIS A 527 -2.69 63.11 -8.67
C HIS A 527 -2.97 63.55 -10.11
N ALA A 528 -3.88 62.86 -10.79
CA ALA A 528 -4.31 63.21 -12.14
C ALA A 528 -5.02 64.58 -12.18
N ALA A 529 -5.92 64.84 -11.22
CA ALA A 529 -6.60 66.13 -11.09
C ALA A 529 -5.59 67.27 -10.86
N ILE A 530 -4.63 67.09 -9.94
CA ILE A 530 -3.56 68.07 -9.68
C ILE A 530 -2.78 68.36 -10.96
N ARG A 531 -2.43 67.34 -11.75
CA ARG A 531 -1.74 67.53 -13.04
C ARG A 531 -2.57 68.32 -14.05
N ILE A 532 -3.86 68.04 -14.19
CA ILE A 532 -4.76 68.76 -15.12
C ILE A 532 -4.94 70.23 -14.71
N PHE A 533 -5.09 70.51 -13.41
CA PHE A 533 -5.19 71.89 -12.93
C PHE A 533 -3.88 72.65 -13.06
N ALA A 534 -2.74 72.00 -12.83
CA ALA A 534 -1.42 72.62 -13.01
C ALA A 534 -1.11 72.91 -14.48
N SER A 535 -1.55 72.06 -15.42
CA SER A 535 -1.31 72.27 -16.86
C SER A 535 -2.16 73.39 -17.47
N LYS A 536 -3.28 73.78 -16.83
CA LYS A 536 -4.08 74.94 -17.23
C LYS A 536 -3.49 76.29 -16.77
N LYS A 537 -2.42 76.27 -15.97
CA LYS A 537 -1.76 77.46 -15.43
C LYS A 537 -0.55 77.91 -16.26
N HIS A 538 -0.37 77.32 -17.44
CA HIS A 538 0.61 77.71 -18.47
C HIS A 538 -0.09 78.11 -19.76
#